data_AF-A0A1M7QY89-F1
#
_entry.id   AF-A0A1M7QY89-F1
#
_cell.length_a   1.000
_cell.length_b   1.000
_cell.length_c   1.000
_cell.angle_alpha   90.00
_cell.angle_beta   90.00
_cell.angle_gamma   90.00
#
_symmetry.space_group_name_H-M   'P 1'
#
loop_
_entity.id
_entity.type
_entity.pdbx_description
1 polymer ?
#
loop_
_entity_poly.entity_id
_entity_poly.type
_entity_poly.pdbx_seq_one_letter_code
_entity_poly.pdbx_strand_id
1 'polypeptide(L)'
;MAGIAFRVWWIRAPRWLYTLCYIALGWAAVFYLPDFARTGGPAVVLLVIAGGLLYTAGALVYGLKRPDPWPRWFGFHEVFHALTLAAFTAHYIAILLAAT
;
A
#
# COMPACT_ATOMS: atom_id res chain seq x y z
N MET A 1 -16.39 -4.47 -4.86
CA MET A 1 -17.11 -5.41 -5.77
C MET A 1 -16.51 -5.45 -7.17
N ALA A 2 -16.28 -4.31 -7.84
CA ALA A 2 -15.63 -4.28 -9.15
C ALA A 2 -14.30 -5.05 -9.24
N GLY A 3 -13.41 -4.92 -8.24
CA GLY A 3 -12.14 -5.66 -8.20
C GLY A 3 -12.30 -7.18 -8.05
N ILE A 4 -13.36 -7.65 -7.37
CA ILE A 4 -13.69 -9.08 -7.26
C ILE A 4 -14.21 -9.59 -8.62
N ALA A 5 -15.14 -8.87 -9.24
CA ALA A 5 -15.67 -9.20 -10.56
C ALA A 5 -14.55 -9.27 -11.63
N PHE A 6 -13.64 -8.30 -11.64
CA PHE A 6 -12.47 -8.30 -12.52
C PHE A 6 -11.61 -9.56 -12.37
N ARG A 7 -11.33 -9.97 -11.14
CA ARG A 7 -10.47 -11.13 -10.86
C ARG A 7 -11.13 -12.47 -11.20
N VAL A 8 -12.45 -12.57 -11.04
CA VAL A 8 -13.21 -13.80 -11.33
C VAL A 8 -13.49 -13.94 -12.83
N TRP A 9 -13.75 -12.84 -13.54
CA TRP A 9 -14.16 -12.88 -14.95
C TRP A 9 -12.99 -12.72 -15.94
N TRP A 10 -11.81 -12.25 -15.49
CA TRP A 10 -10.63 -12.09 -16.34
C TRP A 10 -9.38 -12.74 -15.74
N ILE A 11 -9.40 -14.07 -15.66
CA ILE A 11 -8.31 -14.89 -15.09
C ILE A 11 -6.97 -14.68 -15.82
N ARG A 12 -6.99 -14.40 -17.14
CA ARG A 12 -5.78 -14.16 -17.97
C ARG A 12 -5.29 -12.71 -17.97
N ALA A 13 -5.79 -11.83 -17.11
CA ALA A 13 -5.41 -10.41 -17.16
C ALA A 13 -3.90 -10.25 -16.89
N PRO A 14 -3.23 -9.32 -17.58
CA PRO A 14 -1.80 -9.12 -17.41
C PRO A 14 -1.50 -8.59 -16.00
N ARG A 15 -0.40 -9.06 -15.41
CA ARG A 15 -0.03 -8.82 -14.00
C ARG A 15 0.04 -7.34 -13.61
N TRP A 16 0.43 -6.48 -14.55
CA TRP A 16 0.53 -5.02 -14.34
C TRP A 16 -0.83 -4.37 -14.04
N LEU A 17 -1.91 -4.89 -14.63
CA LEU A 17 -3.24 -4.31 -14.45
C LEU A 17 -3.73 -4.52 -13.01
N TYR A 18 -3.43 -5.67 -12.43
CA TYR A 18 -3.69 -5.94 -11.01
C TYR A 18 -2.91 -4.99 -10.10
N THR A 19 -1.62 -4.80 -10.36
CA THR A 19 -0.78 -3.87 -9.58
C THR A 19 -1.35 -2.45 -9.62
N LEU A 20 -1.77 -1.98 -10.80
CA LEU A 20 -2.40 -0.67 -10.94
C LEU A 20 -3.71 -0.57 -10.14
N CYS A 21 -4.56 -1.59 -10.22
CA CYS A 21 -5.81 -1.63 -9.46
C CYS A 21 -5.57 -1.61 -7.94
N TYR A 22 -4.54 -2.31 -7.46
CA TYR A 22 -4.18 -2.30 -6.03
C TYR A 22 -3.63 -0.95 -5.57
N ILE A 23 -2.82 -0.28 -6.40
CA ILE A 23 -2.36 1.09 -6.11
C ILE A 23 -3.55 2.05 -6.07
N ALA A 24 -4.43 1.99 -7.08
CA ALA A 24 -5.63 2.83 -7.13
C ALA A 24 -6.54 2.62 -5.91
N LEU A 25 -6.71 1.36 -5.48
CA LEU A 25 -7.44 1.04 -4.26
C LEU A 25 -6.75 1.62 -3.01
N GLY A 26 -5.43 1.53 -2.92
CA GLY A 26 -4.66 2.10 -1.81
C GLY A 26 -4.81 3.62 -1.68
N TRP A 27 -4.96 4.33 -2.81
CA TRP A 27 -5.17 5.78 -2.82
C TRP A 27 -6.61 6.20 -2.48
N ALA A 28 -7.56 5.27 -2.42
CA ALA A 28 -8.93 5.59 -1.98
C ALA A 28 -8.97 6.20 -0.57
N ALA A 29 -8.00 5.85 0.28
CA ALA A 29 -7.85 6.43 1.63
C ALA A 29 -7.65 7.96 1.62
N VAL A 30 -7.13 8.53 0.52
CA VAL A 30 -6.90 9.98 0.39
C VAL A 30 -8.21 10.77 0.49
N PHE A 31 -9.30 10.23 -0.05
CA PHE A 31 -10.62 10.87 0.01
C PHE A 31 -11.16 11.00 1.44
N TYR A 32 -10.68 10.15 2.36
CA TYR A 32 -11.11 10.12 3.76
C TYR A 32 -10.14 10.86 4.70
N LEU A 33 -9.03 11.43 4.19
CA LEU A 33 -8.08 12.18 5.02
C LEU A 33 -8.72 13.35 5.78
N PRO A 34 -9.65 14.14 5.21
CA PRO A 34 -10.32 15.21 5.97
C PRO A 34 -11.16 14.69 7.15
N ASP A 35 -11.72 13.49 7.02
CA ASP A 35 -12.48 12.85 8.10
C ASP A 35 -11.54 12.33 9.17
N PHE A 36 -10.45 11.65 8.78
CA PHE A 36 -9.40 11.21 9.71
C PHE A 36 -8.76 12.37 10.46
N ALA A 37 -8.57 13.53 9.80
CA ALA A 37 -8.05 14.73 10.45
C ALA A 37 -8.99 15.25 11.54
N ARG A 38 -10.30 15.19 11.29
CA ARG A 38 -11.32 15.67 12.22
C ARG A 38 -11.55 14.73 13.41
N THR A 39 -11.47 13.42 13.20
CA THR A 39 -11.79 12.41 14.22
C THR A 39 -10.58 11.81 14.91
N GLY A 40 -9.51 11.51 14.17
CA GLY A 40 -8.29 10.87 14.69
C GLY A 40 -7.10 11.82 14.88
N GLY A 41 -7.23 13.07 14.43
CA GLY A 41 -6.19 14.09 14.57
C GLY A 41 -4.98 13.90 13.63
N PRO A 42 -3.96 14.77 13.76
CA PRO A 42 -2.84 14.85 12.82
C PRO A 42 -1.95 13.60 12.81
N ALA A 43 -1.83 12.89 13.93
CA ALA A 43 -1.03 11.66 14.01
C ALA A 43 -1.59 10.54 13.12
N VAL A 44 -2.91 10.33 13.14
CA VAL A 44 -3.59 9.35 12.28
C VAL A 44 -3.39 9.69 10.81
N VAL A 45 -3.58 10.96 10.45
CA VAL A 45 -3.37 11.45 9.07
C VAL A 45 -1.94 11.19 8.59
N LEU A 46 -0.94 11.54 9.39
CA LEU A 46 0.46 11.34 9.03
C LEU A 46 0.80 9.86 8.83
N LEU A 47 0.30 8.98 9.70
CA LEU A 47 0.50 7.53 9.59
C LEU A 47 -0.18 6.96 8.33
N VAL A 48 -1.39 7.43 7.99
CA VAL A 48 -2.10 7.01 6.77
C VAL A 48 -1.34 7.43 5.52
N ILE A 49 -0.85 8.67 5.47
CA ILE A 49 -0.04 9.18 4.36
C ILE A 49 1.28 8.40 4.26
N ALA A 50 2.00 8.24 5.37
CA ALA A 50 3.26 7.50 5.41
C ALA A 50 3.07 6.05 4.93
N GLY A 51 2.01 5.37 5.39
CA GLY A 51 1.67 4.04 4.93
C GLY A 51 1.40 3.98 3.42
N GLY A 52 0.64 4.94 2.89
CA GLY A 52 0.38 5.05 1.44
C GLY A 52 1.64 5.27 0.60
N LEU A 53 2.55 6.11 1.08
CA LEU A 53 3.85 6.37 0.43
C LEU A 53 4.76 5.14 0.46
N LEU A 54 4.86 4.46 1.59
CA LEU A 54 5.64 3.23 1.73
C LEU A 54 5.11 2.12 0.81
N TYR A 55 3.79 1.94 0.75
CA TYR A 55 3.16 0.97 -0.15
C TYR A 55 3.46 1.28 -1.63
N THR A 56 3.34 2.55 -2.01
CA THR A 56 3.63 3.01 -3.38
C THR A 56 5.11 2.81 -3.73
N ALA A 57 6.02 3.15 -2.81
CA ALA A 57 7.45 2.90 -2.97
C ALA A 57 7.74 1.41 -3.16
N GLY A 58 7.12 0.53 -2.36
CA GLY A 58 7.23 -0.91 -2.53
C GLY A 58 6.79 -1.36 -3.93
N ALA A 59 5.64 -0.89 -4.40
CA ALA A 59 5.13 -1.23 -5.73
C ALA A 59 6.08 -0.78 -6.85
N LEU A 60 6.71 0.41 -6.71
CA LEU A 60 7.74 0.88 -7.63
C LEU A 60 8.97 -0.03 -7.62
N VAL A 61 9.44 -0.43 -6.43
CA VAL A 61 10.58 -1.37 -6.31
C VAL A 61 10.28 -2.70 -6.99
N TYR A 62 9.07 -3.24 -6.78
CA TYR A 62 8.63 -4.49 -7.41
C TYR A 62 8.56 -4.38 -8.94
N GLY A 63 8.02 -3.26 -9.45
CA GLY A 63 7.88 -3.02 -10.90
C GLY A 63 9.21 -2.76 -11.61
N LEU A 64 10.09 -1.96 -10.99
CA LEU A 64 11.40 -1.61 -11.52
C LEU A 64 12.46 -2.70 -11.28
N LYS A 65 12.16 -3.64 -10.38
CA LYS A 65 13.09 -4.68 -9.88
C LYS A 65 14.38 -4.08 -9.30
N ARG A 66 14.28 -2.90 -8.68
CA ARG A 66 15.38 -2.15 -8.06
C ARG A 66 14.86 -1.33 -6.87
N PRO A 67 15.64 -1.15 -5.79
CA PRO A 67 17.02 -1.61 -5.61
C PRO A 67 17.09 -3.12 -5.34
N ASP A 68 18.25 -3.71 -5.59
CA ASP A 68 18.53 -5.14 -5.38
C ASP A 68 19.80 -5.28 -4.52
N PRO A 69 19.72 -4.93 -3.23
CA PRO A 69 20.90 -4.65 -2.41
C PRO A 69 21.73 -5.92 -2.15
N TRP A 70 21.08 -7.06 -1.94
CA TRP A 70 21.76 -8.36 -1.82
C TRP A 70 20.96 -9.45 -2.55
N PRO A 71 21.15 -9.65 -3.86
CA PRO A 71 20.31 -10.53 -4.68
C PRO A 71 20.21 -12.00 -4.21
N ARG A 72 21.16 -12.45 -3.38
CA ARG A 72 21.16 -13.80 -2.78
C ARG A 72 20.27 -13.94 -1.54
N TRP A 73 19.99 -12.87 -0.82
CA TRP A 73 19.39 -12.93 0.53
C TRP A 73 18.29 -11.89 0.76
N PHE A 74 18.45 -10.70 0.19
CA PHE A 74 17.57 -9.56 0.35
C PHE A 74 17.61 -8.72 -0.93
N GLY A 75 16.88 -9.19 -1.94
CA GLY A 75 16.77 -8.52 -3.21
C GLY A 75 15.55 -7.59 -3.29
N PHE A 76 15.20 -7.18 -4.50
CA PHE A 76 14.08 -6.25 -4.71
C PHE A 76 12.73 -6.80 -4.21
N HIS A 77 12.53 -8.11 -4.19
CA HIS A 77 11.30 -8.73 -3.67
C HIS A 77 11.19 -8.56 -2.15
N GLU A 78 12.29 -8.76 -1.43
CA GLU A 78 12.36 -8.61 0.00
C GLU A 78 12.25 -7.14 0.40
N VAL A 79 12.84 -6.22 -0.38
CA VAL A 79 12.64 -4.76 -0.21
C VAL A 79 11.17 -4.40 -0.37
N PHE A 80 10.49 -4.93 -1.40
CA PHE A 80 9.04 -4.76 -1.58
C PHE A 80 8.26 -5.24 -0.35
N HIS A 81 8.54 -6.46 0.13
CA HIS A 81 7.88 -7.01 1.30
C HIS A 81 8.11 -6.15 2.55
N ALA A 82 9.35 -5.72 2.81
CA ALA A 82 9.68 -4.86 3.94
C ALA A 82 8.92 -3.53 3.90
N LEU A 83 8.84 -2.88 2.73
CA LEU A 83 8.09 -1.64 2.56
C LEU A 83 6.58 -1.84 2.76
N THR A 84 6.01 -2.93 2.23
CA THR A 84 4.59 -3.24 2.46
C THR A 84 4.27 -3.60 3.91
N LEU A 85 5.20 -4.24 4.63
CA LEU A 85 5.07 -4.52 6.05
C LEU A 85 5.13 -3.23 6.88
N ALA A 86 6.06 -2.33 6.56
CA ALA A 86 6.14 -1.02 7.21
C ALA A 86 4.87 -0.18 6.96
N ALA A 87 4.35 -0.21 5.73
CA ALA A 87 3.08 0.43 5.38
C ALA A 87 1.92 -0.11 6.22
N PHE A 88 1.78 -1.44 6.30
CA PHE A 88 0.77 -2.11 7.12
C PHE A 88 0.88 -1.68 8.59
N THR A 89 2.09 -1.68 9.16
CA THR A 89 2.31 -1.28 10.55
C THR A 89 1.87 0.16 10.79
N ALA A 90 2.18 1.09 9.88
CA ALA A 90 1.74 2.48 9.99
C ALA A 90 0.20 2.60 9.99
N HIS A 91 -0.48 1.92 9.07
CA HIS A 91 -1.95 1.89 9.03
C HIS A 91 -2.56 1.23 10.25
N TYR A 92 -1.96 0.14 10.73
CA TYR A 92 -2.41 -0.56 11.93
C TYR A 92 -2.34 0.35 13.17
N ILE A 93 -1.24 1.07 13.36
CA ILE A 93 -1.10 2.05 14.45
C ILE A 93 -2.13 3.18 14.27
N ALA A 94 -2.35 3.67 13.04
CA ALA A 94 -3.36 4.69 12.79
C ALA A 94 -4.77 4.23 13.20
N ILE A 95 -5.12 2.97 12.92
CA ILE A 95 -6.39 2.36 13.33
C ILE A 95 -6.47 2.27 14.85
N LEU A 96 -5.40 1.82 15.52
CA LEU A 96 -5.38 1.74 16.98
C LEU A 96 -5.60 3.12 17.62
N LEU A 97 -4.94 4.17 17.11
CA LEU A 97 -5.11 5.53 17.61
C LEU A 97 -6.50 6.12 17.31
N ALA A 98 -7.11 5.75 16.19
CA ALA A 98 -8.44 6.22 15.83
C ALA A 98 -9.56 5.46 16.56
N ALA A 99 -9.28 4.26 17.08
CA ALA A 99 -10.22 3.40 17.78
C ALA A 99 -10.21 3.56 19.30
N THR A 100 -9.28 4.35 19.84
CA THR A 100 -9.19 4.75 21.26
C THR A 100 -9.81 6.10 21.49
#